data_AF-A0A8J6ASU2-F1
#
_entry.id   AF-A0A8J6ASU2-F1
#
_cell.length_a   1.000
_cell.length_b   1.000
_cell.length_c   1.000
_cell.angle_alpha   90.00
_cell.angle_beta   90.00
_cell.angle_gamma   90.00
#
_symmetry.space_group_name_H-M   'P 1'
#
loop_
_entity.id
_entity.type
_entity.pdbx_description
1 polymer ?
#
loop_
_entity_poly.entity_id
_entity_poly.type
_entity_poly.pdbx_seq_one_letter_code
_entity_poly.pdbx_strand_id
1 'polypeptide(L)'
;MKNYSLSDQGASIHSFTSQYHHGCACENLLLRHPSLCWFTSVNENFPQSVVLDMGQDIALDKIGFFLHGENNQNPKHITFHLGPTPDEAAMRLVVDSELEHRGGDFLYPVTETARYVKYTITDNYGGSGSYTTKLFLFGSAACSPE
;
A
#
# COMPACT_ATOMS: atom_id res chain seq x y z
N MET A 1 -2.32 13.12 -12.59
CA MET A 1 -1.19 12.79 -11.70
C MET A 1 -0.85 11.33 -11.87
N LYS A 2 0.44 10.98 -11.89
CA LYS A 2 0.92 9.64 -12.25
C LYS A 2 0.95 8.75 -11.00
N ASN A 3 0.49 7.50 -11.10
CA ASN A 3 0.54 6.53 -9.99
C ASN A 3 1.82 5.69 -10.07
N TYR A 4 2.73 5.85 -9.10
CA TYR A 4 4.02 5.18 -9.03
C TYR A 4 3.98 3.86 -8.25
N SER A 5 2.80 3.35 -7.88
CA SER A 5 2.67 1.97 -7.36
C SER A 5 2.67 0.90 -8.44
N LEU A 6 2.62 1.27 -9.72
CA LEU A 6 2.44 0.32 -10.82
C LEU A 6 3.78 -0.17 -11.39
N SER A 7 3.83 -1.44 -11.77
CA SER A 7 5.06 -2.04 -12.32
C SER A 7 5.52 -1.38 -13.62
N ASP A 8 4.59 -0.90 -14.44
CA ASP A 8 4.87 -0.12 -15.65
C ASP A 8 5.48 1.26 -15.38
N GLN A 9 5.57 1.67 -14.10
CA GLN A 9 6.29 2.85 -13.63
C GLN A 9 7.59 2.53 -12.89
N GLY A 10 8.02 1.26 -12.90
CA GLY A 10 9.23 0.79 -12.22
C GLY A 10 9.00 0.25 -10.81
N ALA A 11 7.75 0.19 -10.36
CA ALA A 11 7.44 -0.30 -9.01
C ALA A 11 7.65 -1.81 -8.87
N SER A 12 8.09 -2.24 -7.68
CA SER A 12 8.23 -3.66 -7.33
C SER A 12 7.89 -3.90 -5.86
N ILE A 13 7.52 -5.13 -5.52
CA ILE A 13 7.38 -5.56 -4.13
C ILE A 13 8.78 -5.86 -3.59
N HIS A 14 9.19 -5.13 -2.56
CA HIS A 14 10.46 -5.37 -1.87
C HIS A 14 10.33 -6.49 -0.84
N SER A 15 9.29 -6.41 -0.01
CA SER A 15 8.98 -7.43 1.00
C SER A 15 7.51 -7.35 1.39
N PHE A 16 7.00 -8.43 2.00
CA PHE A 16 5.65 -8.48 2.55
C PHE A 16 5.61 -9.53 3.67
N THR A 17 4.61 -9.43 4.55
CA THR A 17 4.46 -10.36 5.68
C THR A 17 3.84 -11.68 5.28
N SER A 18 2.70 -11.65 4.58
CA SER A 18 2.00 -12.86 4.14
C SER A 18 1.09 -12.60 2.94
N GLN A 19 0.64 -13.69 2.32
CA GLN A 19 -0.38 -13.65 1.28
C GLN A 19 -1.19 -14.95 1.25
N TYR A 20 -2.37 -14.89 0.66
CA TYR A 20 -3.24 -16.03 0.40
C TYR A 20 -2.98 -16.64 -0.98
N HIS A 21 -2.92 -17.97 -1.08
CA HIS A 21 -2.38 -18.68 -2.25
C HIS A 21 -3.34 -18.82 -3.45
N HIS A 22 -4.55 -18.24 -3.43
CA HIS A 22 -5.55 -18.38 -4.49
C HIS A 22 -5.56 -17.18 -5.46
N GLY A 23 -4.41 -16.88 -6.06
CA GLY A 23 -4.29 -15.79 -7.04
C GLY A 23 -4.40 -14.38 -6.44
N CYS A 24 -4.34 -14.25 -5.11
CA CYS A 24 -4.41 -12.99 -4.38
C CYS A 24 -3.01 -12.52 -3.91
N ALA A 25 -2.03 -12.68 -4.81
CA ALA A 25 -0.62 -12.41 -4.51
C ALA A 25 -0.37 -10.92 -4.29
N CYS A 26 0.68 -10.59 -3.53
CA CYS A 26 1.01 -9.20 -3.20
C CYS A 26 1.30 -8.36 -4.47
N GLU A 27 1.87 -8.99 -5.49
CA GLU A 27 2.21 -8.38 -6.78
C GLU A 27 0.98 -7.85 -7.55
N ASN A 28 -0.23 -8.31 -7.19
CA ASN A 28 -1.45 -7.76 -7.76
C ASN A 28 -1.61 -6.25 -7.50
N LEU A 29 -1.02 -5.73 -6.42
CA LEU A 29 -1.02 -4.29 -6.11
C LEU A 29 -0.28 -3.45 -7.16
N LEU A 30 0.62 -4.06 -7.94
CA LEU A 30 1.39 -3.42 -9.00
C LEU A 30 0.62 -3.33 -10.32
N LEU A 31 -0.55 -3.97 -10.42
CA LEU A 31 -1.31 -4.11 -11.64
C LEU A 31 -2.47 -3.11 -11.72
N ARG A 32 -2.83 -2.71 -12.94
CA ARG A 32 -3.97 -1.81 -13.18
C ARG A 32 -5.34 -2.48 -13.00
N HIS A 33 -5.37 -3.82 -12.92
CA HIS A 33 -6.59 -4.61 -12.95
C HIS A 33 -7.38 -4.47 -11.63
N PRO A 34 -8.61 -3.91 -11.65
CA PRO A 34 -9.37 -3.59 -10.43
C PRO A 34 -10.05 -4.79 -9.76
N SER A 35 -9.96 -5.99 -10.33
CA SER A 35 -10.48 -7.22 -9.70
C SER A 35 -9.38 -8.09 -9.09
N LEU A 36 -8.12 -7.71 -9.22
CA LEU A 36 -7.01 -8.42 -8.59
C LEU A 36 -6.70 -7.71 -7.28
N CYS A 37 -6.50 -8.48 -6.22
CA CYS A 37 -6.16 -7.94 -4.92
C CYS A 37 -4.97 -8.69 -4.32
N TRP A 38 -4.28 -8.01 -3.41
CA TRP A 38 -3.52 -8.71 -2.38
C TRP A 38 -4.49 -9.09 -1.26
N PHE A 39 -4.43 -10.34 -0.82
CA PHE A 39 -5.17 -10.84 0.33
C PHE A 39 -4.16 -11.46 1.30
N THR A 40 -4.15 -11.04 2.56
CA THR A 40 -3.22 -11.54 3.59
C THR A 40 -3.55 -12.99 3.95
N SER A 41 -2.58 -13.76 4.44
CA SER A 41 -2.86 -15.12 4.92
C SER A 41 -3.94 -15.11 6.01
N VAL A 42 -4.85 -16.09 5.98
CA VAL A 42 -5.92 -16.25 6.97
C VAL A 42 -5.45 -16.89 8.28
N ASN A 43 -4.19 -17.35 8.30
CA ASN A 43 -3.58 -18.04 9.44
C ASN A 43 -2.56 -17.15 10.17
N GLU A 44 -2.38 -15.91 9.73
CA GLU A 44 -1.41 -14.97 10.29
C GLU A 44 -2.15 -13.82 11.00
N ASN A 45 -1.60 -13.40 12.13
CA ASN A 45 -2.17 -12.29 12.90
C ASN A 45 -1.76 -10.94 12.31
N PHE A 46 -2.56 -9.90 12.59
CA PHE A 46 -2.10 -8.52 12.37
C PHE A 46 -0.94 -8.16 13.32
N PRO A 47 -0.03 -7.24 12.91
CA PRO A 47 -0.06 -6.46 11.67
C PRO A 47 0.38 -7.24 10.42
N GLN A 48 -0.17 -6.87 9.27
CA GLN A 48 0.22 -7.37 7.96
C GLN A 48 0.68 -6.21 7.09
N SER A 49 1.80 -6.35 6.39
CA SER A 49 2.39 -5.25 5.64
C SER A 49 3.01 -5.66 4.31
N VAL A 50 3.16 -4.67 3.44
CA VAL A 50 3.90 -4.73 2.19
C VAL A 50 4.81 -3.50 2.11
N VAL A 51 6.06 -3.73 1.70
CA VAL A 51 7.02 -2.69 1.33
C VAL A 51 7.15 -2.67 -0.19
N LEU A 52 6.86 -1.52 -0.78
CA LEU A 52 6.94 -1.28 -2.22
C LEU A 52 8.13 -0.35 -2.52
N ASP A 53 8.98 -0.75 -3.47
CA ASP A 53 10.02 0.10 -4.07
C ASP A 53 9.44 0.76 -5.31
N MET A 54 9.38 2.09 -5.36
CA MET A 54 8.89 2.84 -6.54
C MET A 54 9.93 2.91 -7.68
N GLY A 55 11.12 2.34 -7.48
CA GLY A 55 12.22 2.27 -8.45
C GLY A 55 13.06 3.55 -8.54
N GLN A 56 12.56 4.67 -8.02
CA GLN A 56 13.22 5.97 -7.99
C GLN A 56 12.61 6.84 -6.87
N ASP A 57 13.26 7.96 -6.54
CA ASP A 57 12.72 8.94 -5.61
C ASP A 57 11.55 9.71 -6.23
N ILE A 58 10.42 9.75 -5.51
CA ILE A 58 9.18 10.40 -5.92
C ILE A 58 8.83 11.46 -4.87
N ALA A 59 8.60 12.70 -5.30
CA ALA A 59 7.90 13.70 -4.52
C ALA A 59 6.41 13.36 -4.54
N LEU A 60 5.91 12.77 -3.45
CA LEU A 60 4.54 12.30 -3.31
C LEU A 60 3.64 13.43 -2.83
N ASP A 61 2.50 13.59 -3.51
CA ASP A 61 1.44 14.56 -3.17
C ASP A 61 0.25 13.88 -2.50
N LYS A 62 0.03 12.60 -2.81
CA LYS A 62 -1.12 11.84 -2.33
C LYS A 62 -0.81 10.35 -2.30
N ILE A 63 -1.17 9.71 -1.20
CA ILE A 63 -1.11 8.25 -1.06
C ILE A 63 -2.47 7.67 -0.68
N GLY A 64 -2.63 6.36 -0.83
CA GLY A 64 -3.85 5.70 -0.43
C GLY A 64 -4.03 4.34 -1.07
N PHE A 65 -5.28 3.89 -1.11
CA PHE A 65 -5.65 2.60 -1.65
C PHE A 65 -7.12 2.57 -2.10
N PHE A 66 -7.48 1.49 -2.79
CA PHE A 66 -8.85 1.18 -3.20
C PHE A 66 -9.28 -0.18 -2.67
N LEU A 67 -10.54 -0.23 -2.20
CA LEU A 67 -11.24 -1.46 -1.80
C LEU A 67 -12.45 -1.67 -2.73
N HIS A 68 -12.61 -2.90 -3.23
CA HIS A 68 -13.64 -3.20 -4.22
C HIS A 68 -15.08 -3.05 -3.68
N GLY A 69 -15.33 -3.46 -2.43
CA GLY A 69 -16.65 -3.40 -1.81
C GLY A 69 -16.57 -3.37 -0.29
N GLU A 70 -17.73 -3.27 0.35
CA GLU A 70 -17.85 -3.40 1.80
C GLU A 70 -17.81 -4.88 2.21
N ASN A 71 -16.84 -5.24 3.06
CA ASN A 71 -16.60 -6.61 3.51
C ASN A 71 -15.88 -6.58 4.87
N ASN A 72 -16.15 -7.54 5.75
CA ASN A 72 -15.46 -7.68 7.05
C ASN A 72 -13.94 -7.89 6.92
N GLN A 73 -13.47 -8.31 5.75
CA GLN A 73 -12.04 -8.40 5.39
C GLN A 73 -11.45 -7.05 4.94
N ASN A 74 -12.22 -5.95 4.95
CA ASN A 74 -11.64 -4.64 4.70
C ASN A 74 -10.72 -4.25 5.87
N PRO A 75 -9.59 -3.57 5.60
CA PRO A 75 -8.81 -2.92 6.65
C PRO A 75 -9.70 -2.00 7.48
N LYS A 76 -9.56 -2.05 8.80
CA LYS A 76 -10.19 -1.12 9.76
C LYS A 76 -9.19 -0.08 10.25
N HIS A 77 -7.93 -0.47 10.42
CA HIS A 77 -6.86 0.44 10.80
C HIS A 77 -5.62 0.19 9.97
N ILE A 78 -5.03 1.27 9.46
CA ILE A 78 -3.88 1.22 8.55
C ILE A 78 -2.84 2.26 8.92
N THR A 79 -1.60 1.97 8.53
CA THR A 79 -0.53 2.97 8.51
C THR A 79 0.20 2.99 7.17
N PHE A 80 0.71 4.16 6.81
CA PHE A 80 1.70 4.32 5.75
C PHE A 80 2.97 4.93 6.31
N HIS A 81 4.11 4.31 5.99
CA HIS A 81 5.42 4.88 6.24
C HIS A 81 6.17 5.09 4.93
N LEU A 82 6.94 6.17 4.84
CA LEU A 82 7.70 6.57 3.65
C LEU A 82 9.18 6.74 4.00
N GLY A 83 10.08 6.30 3.13
CA GLY A 83 11.52 6.47 3.35
C GLY A 83 12.38 6.32 2.09
N PRO A 84 13.66 6.71 2.18
CA PRO A 84 14.63 6.57 1.08
C PRO A 84 15.16 5.13 0.95
N THR A 85 15.04 4.31 2.00
CA THR A 85 15.48 2.92 2.04
C THR A 85 14.34 2.03 2.58
N PRO A 86 14.40 0.70 2.40
CA PRO A 86 13.39 -0.21 2.93
C PRO A 86 13.55 -0.49 4.44
N ASP A 87 14.54 0.12 5.11
CA ASP A 87 14.76 -0.04 6.54
C ASP A 87 13.68 0.72 7.32
N GLU A 88 13.00 0.03 8.24
CA GLU A 88 11.93 0.59 9.06
C GLU A 88 12.42 1.77 9.91
N ALA A 89 13.67 1.76 10.38
CA ALA A 89 14.24 2.87 11.13
C ALA A 89 14.42 4.15 10.28
N ALA A 90 14.48 4.01 8.95
CA ALA A 90 14.61 5.12 8.00
C ALA A 90 13.25 5.58 7.44
N MET A 91 12.15 4.91 7.80
CA MET A 91 10.81 5.28 7.33
C MET A 91 10.06 6.13 8.35
N ARG A 92 9.45 7.20 7.86
CA ARG A 92 8.60 8.10 8.64
C ARG A 92 7.13 7.71 8.48
N LEU A 93 6.40 7.62 9.59
CA LEU A 93 4.95 7.49 9.60
C LEU A 93 4.31 8.77 9.04
N VAL A 94 3.46 8.62 8.02
CA VAL A 94 2.78 9.77 7.37
C VAL A 94 1.27 9.66 7.39
N VAL A 95 0.74 8.45 7.55
CA VAL A 95 -0.69 8.20 7.74
C VAL A 95 -0.85 7.16 8.82
N ASP A 96 -1.72 7.45 9.77
CA ASP A 96 -2.23 6.55 10.79
C ASP A 96 -3.73 6.80 10.89
N SER A 97 -4.54 5.83 10.48
CA SER A 97 -5.96 6.06 10.22
C SER A 97 -6.81 4.85 10.59
N GLU A 98 -7.82 5.10 11.41
CA GLU A 98 -9.03 4.27 11.41
C GLU A 98 -9.86 4.58 10.16
N LEU A 99 -10.49 3.56 9.61
CA LEU A 99 -11.24 3.63 8.37
C LEU A 99 -12.73 3.52 8.64
N GLU A 100 -13.52 3.94 7.66
CA GLU A 100 -14.94 3.59 7.61
C GLU A 100 -15.10 2.22 6.97
N HIS A 101 -16.09 1.45 7.43
CA HIS A 101 -16.40 0.16 6.84
C HIS A 101 -17.13 0.35 5.51
N ARG A 102 -16.37 0.62 4.45
CA ARG A 102 -16.90 0.85 3.10
C ARG A 102 -15.93 0.40 2.01
N GLY A 103 -16.44 0.29 0.78
CA GLY A 103 -15.62 0.21 -0.42
C GLY A 103 -15.19 1.60 -0.93
N GLY A 104 -14.47 1.61 -2.05
CA GLY A 104 -14.05 2.82 -2.75
C GLY A 104 -12.63 3.28 -2.40
N ASP A 105 -12.38 4.55 -2.69
CA ASP A 105 -11.07 5.17 -2.52
C ASP A 105 -10.88 5.67 -1.08
N PHE A 106 -9.66 5.51 -0.58
CA PHE A 106 -9.15 6.13 0.64
C PHE A 106 -7.86 6.84 0.27
N LEU A 107 -7.87 8.17 0.29
CA LEU A 107 -6.80 9.00 -0.23
C LEU A 107 -6.40 10.05 0.80
N TYR A 108 -5.09 10.18 1.01
CA TYR A 108 -4.49 11.08 2.00
C TYR A 108 -3.51 12.02 1.31
N PRO A 109 -3.62 13.34 1.51
CA PRO A 109 -2.60 14.26 1.04
C PRO A 109 -1.31 14.02 1.83
N VAL A 110 -0.17 14.05 1.14
CA VAL A 110 1.17 13.99 1.75
C VAL A 110 2.10 14.97 1.04
N THR A 111 3.23 15.29 1.66
CA THR A 111 4.25 16.15 1.05
C THR A 111 5.62 15.64 1.46
N GLU A 112 6.03 14.53 0.86
CA GLU A 112 7.25 13.81 1.23
C GLU A 112 7.94 13.28 -0.03
N THR A 113 9.26 13.31 -0.04
CA THR A 113 10.05 12.59 -1.07
C THR A 113 10.45 11.23 -0.52
N ALA A 114 10.13 10.18 -1.25
CA ALA A 114 10.48 8.81 -0.86
C ALA A 114 10.71 7.93 -2.07
N ARG A 115 11.40 6.81 -1.84
CA ARG A 115 11.51 5.69 -2.81
C ARG A 115 10.73 4.48 -2.35
N TYR A 116 10.69 4.23 -1.05
CA TYR A 116 10.01 3.10 -0.45
C TYR A 116 8.76 3.53 0.30
N VAL A 117 7.73 2.70 0.22
CA VAL A 117 6.47 2.85 0.95
C VAL A 117 6.16 1.56 1.68
N LYS A 118 5.97 1.61 2.99
CA LYS A 118 5.42 0.51 3.80
C LYS A 118 3.95 0.79 4.07
N TYR A 119 3.08 -0.03 3.51
CA TYR A 119 1.65 -0.05 3.82
C TYR A 119 1.38 -1.18 4.81
N THR A 120 0.75 -0.86 5.95
CA THR A 120 0.45 -1.82 7.01
C THR A 120 -1.02 -1.78 7.36
N ILE A 121 -1.62 -2.96 7.52
CA ILE A 121 -2.95 -3.18 8.08
C ILE A 121 -2.76 -3.73 9.48
N THR A 122 -3.32 -3.07 10.48
CA THR A 122 -3.17 -3.48 11.89
C THR A 122 -4.45 -4.03 12.49
N ASP A 123 -5.60 -3.80 11.85
CA ASP A 123 -6.91 -4.32 12.27
C ASP A 123 -7.86 -4.43 11.07
N ASN A 124 -8.94 -5.22 11.19
CA ASN A 124 -10.03 -5.34 10.22
C ASN A 124 -11.40 -5.41 10.92
N TYR A 125 -12.49 -5.60 10.17
CA TYR A 125 -13.85 -5.68 10.71
C TYR A 125 -14.28 -7.12 11.04
N GLY A 126 -13.36 -7.93 11.58
CA GLY A 126 -13.63 -9.30 12.01
C GLY A 126 -13.51 -10.36 10.91
N GLY A 127 -12.89 -10.03 9.78
CA GLY A 127 -12.55 -11.01 8.74
C GLY A 127 -11.36 -11.89 9.14
N SER A 128 -11.26 -13.07 8.55
CA SER A 128 -10.13 -14.00 8.79
C SER A 128 -8.79 -13.52 8.21
N GLY A 129 -8.81 -12.53 7.33
CA GLY A 129 -7.66 -11.85 6.76
C GLY A 129 -8.09 -10.47 6.26
N SER A 130 -7.17 -9.76 5.61
CA SER A 130 -7.50 -8.46 4.99
C SER A 130 -7.07 -8.41 3.54
N TYR A 131 -7.72 -7.54 2.76
CA TYR A 131 -7.38 -7.36 1.35
C TYR A 131 -7.25 -5.91 0.95
N THR A 132 -6.47 -5.69 -0.10
CA THR A 132 -6.33 -4.39 -0.76
C THR A 132 -6.24 -4.61 -2.25
N THR A 133 -7.02 -3.85 -3.01
CA THR A 133 -7.13 -4.06 -4.46
C THR A 133 -6.08 -3.24 -5.20
N LYS A 134 -5.85 -2.00 -4.78
CA LYS A 134 -4.83 -1.12 -5.37
C LYS A 134 -4.18 -0.25 -4.32
N LEU A 135 -2.90 0.03 -4.51
CA LEU A 135 -2.25 1.16 -3.87
C LEU A 135 -2.20 2.36 -4.82
N PHE A 136 -2.31 3.54 -4.23
CA PHE A 136 -2.21 4.81 -4.92
C PHE A 136 -1.02 5.57 -4.35
N LEU A 137 0.00 5.81 -5.18
CA LEU A 137 1.20 6.58 -4.84
C LEU A 137 1.36 7.67 -5.90
N PHE A 138 0.65 8.77 -5.73
CA PHE A 138 0.58 9.84 -6.70
C PHE A 138 1.60 10.94 -6.41
N GLY A 139 2.32 11.36 -7.43
CA GLY A 139 3.30 12.43 -7.33
C GLY A 139 4.05 12.68 -8.64
N SER A 140 5.29 13.14 -8.51
CA SER A 140 6.23 13.36 -9.61
C SER A 140 7.61 12.83 -9.27
N ALA A 141 8.38 12.40 -10.27
CA ALA A 141 9.79 12.05 -10.07
C ALA A 141 10.52 13.24 -9.44
N ALA A 142 11.26 13.01 -8.36
CA ALA A 142 12.09 14.03 -7.75
C ALA A 142 13.19 14.39 -8.76
N CYS A 143 13.35 15.68 -9.08
CA CYS A 143 14.51 16.11 -9.85
C CYS A 143 15.76 15.71 -9.07
N SER A 144 16.66 14.96 -9.70
CA SER A 144 18.01 14.81 -9.16
C SER A 144 18.61 16.21 -9.05
N PRO A 145 19.16 16.61 -7.89
CA PRO A 145 19.97 17.82 -7.85
C PRO A 145 21.14 17.62 -8.82
N GLU A 146 21.26 18.50 -9.82
CA GLU A 146 22.40 18.56 -10.73
C GLU A 146 23.71 18.86 -9.99
#